data_AF-A0AAD6DGW5-F1
#
_entry.id   AF-A0AAD6DGW5-F1
#
_cell.length_a   1.000
_cell.length_b   1.000
_cell.length_c   1.000
_cell.angle_alpha   90.00
_cell.angle_beta   90.00
_cell.angle_gamma   90.00
#
_symmetry.space_group_name_H-M   'P 1'
#
loop_
_entity.id
_entity.type
_entity.pdbx_description
1 polymer ?
#
loop_
_entity_poly.entity_id
_entity_poly.type
_entity_poly.pdbx_seq_one_letter_code
_entity_poly.pdbx_strand_id
1 'polypeptide(L)'
;MAIYNPFARREAHNAHALNLYRILVPLTWALVVIVGIYYSIHSPDDVKKSKKIWKQADKQKTPFSQNTTVTGIYWILLLLSQLSYVWHLFSKDAAIVASAANVATHFILNNLFVFAWILLWTRNHFWGAEIIIIAHLFNQLAAYWRHHGLPAFVHLAWTVTALFWNGAVATHSHNLPGRIVANIFIWVLAAVGLFHVVGRQDYILGYCFSFLTLSLALRQFAVKIIALQWIFAFVIFGLFLVTSLYISSTKYYGRDSLFRRIAHPEASDRERQPLLNEEA
;
A
#
# COMPACT_ATOMS: atom_id res chain seq x y z
N MET A 1 -15.29 -19.66 6.62
CA MET A 1 -14.40 -20.67 7.23
C MET A 1 -13.54 -21.26 6.13
N ALA A 2 -12.22 -21.23 6.27
CA ALA A 2 -11.35 -21.92 5.32
C ALA A 2 -11.43 -23.42 5.60
N ILE A 3 -11.83 -24.20 4.59
CA ILE A 3 -11.86 -25.66 4.64
C ILE A 3 -10.43 -26.15 4.88
N TYR A 4 -10.19 -26.86 5.98
CA TYR A 4 -8.90 -27.47 6.28
C TYR A 4 -8.65 -28.59 5.26
N ASN A 5 -7.84 -28.30 4.23
CA ASN A 5 -7.43 -29.28 3.23
C ASN A 5 -6.08 -29.89 3.65
N PRO A 6 -6.04 -31.17 4.09
CA PRO A 6 -4.80 -31.83 4.48
C PRO A 6 -3.85 -32.12 3.30
N PHE A 7 -4.32 -31.99 2.06
CA PHE A 7 -3.55 -32.19 0.83
C PHE A 7 -3.13 -30.88 0.17
N ALA A 8 -3.50 -29.73 0.75
CA ALA A 8 -2.95 -28.46 0.29
C ALA A 8 -1.44 -28.49 0.52
N ARG A 9 -0.66 -28.36 -0.56
CA ARG A 9 0.79 -28.20 -0.52
C ARG A 9 1.09 -27.01 0.39
N ARG A 10 1.48 -27.27 1.64
CA ARG A 10 2.05 -26.25 2.50
C ARG A 10 3.41 -25.97 1.84
N GLU A 11 3.54 -24.83 1.18
CA GLU A 11 4.83 -24.38 0.67
C GLU A 11 5.76 -24.22 1.87
N ALA A 12 6.43 -25.31 2.23
CA ALA A 12 7.49 -25.29 3.21
C ALA A 12 8.66 -24.60 2.51
N HIS A 13 8.87 -23.32 2.83
CA HIS A 13 10.03 -22.60 2.32
C HIS A 13 11.29 -23.34 2.77
N ASN A 14 12.16 -23.64 1.80
CA ASN A 14 13.47 -24.23 2.09
C ASN A 14 14.23 -23.32 3.08
N ALA A 15 14.97 -23.90 4.03
CA ALA A 15 15.79 -23.18 5.01
C ALA A 15 16.70 -22.13 4.34
N HIS A 16 17.24 -22.42 3.16
CA HIS A 16 18.02 -21.47 2.38
C HIS A 16 17.20 -20.24 1.94
N ALA A 17 15.99 -20.45 1.43
CA ALA A 17 15.11 -19.35 1.02
C ALA A 17 14.70 -18.49 2.23
N LEU A 18 14.40 -19.14 3.36
CA LEU A 18 14.04 -18.43 4.59
C LEU A 18 15.19 -17.59 5.14
N ASN A 19 16.41 -18.14 5.14
CA ASN A 19 17.61 -17.39 5.54
C ASN A 19 17.88 -16.22 4.60
N LEU A 20 17.69 -16.40 3.30
CA LEU A 20 17.80 -15.33 2.32
C LEU A 20 16.79 -14.21 2.61
N TYR A 21 15.52 -14.55 2.89
CA TYR A 21 14.50 -13.56 3.23
C TYR A 21 14.81 -12.81 4.53
N ARG A 22 15.29 -13.49 5.56
CA ARG A 22 15.72 -12.87 6.83
C ARG A 22 16.86 -11.87 6.66
N ILE A 23 17.62 -11.94 5.56
CA ILE A 23 18.68 -10.97 5.24
C ILE A 23 18.16 -9.89 4.29
N LEU A 24 17.56 -10.28 3.16
CA LEU A 24 17.18 -9.35 2.09
C LEU A 24 16.01 -8.44 2.47
N VAL A 25 15.05 -8.92 3.26
CA VAL A 25 13.90 -8.13 3.71
C VAL A 25 14.36 -6.93 4.56
N PRO A 26 15.11 -7.10 5.67
CA PRO A 26 15.58 -5.96 6.45
C PRO A 26 16.59 -5.10 5.67
N LEU A 27 17.46 -5.69 4.84
CA LEU A 27 18.43 -4.95 4.06
C LEU A 27 17.76 -4.02 3.04
N THR A 28 16.79 -4.52 2.29
CA THR A 28 16.07 -3.71 1.29
C THR A 28 15.15 -2.68 1.94
N TRP A 29 14.58 -2.98 3.11
CA TRP A 29 13.86 -1.99 3.91
C TRP A 29 14.78 -0.86 4.38
N ALA A 30 15.94 -1.22 4.94
CA ALA A 30 16.94 -0.24 5.38
C ALA A 30 17.46 0.62 4.22
N LEU A 31 17.64 0.02 3.04
CA LEU A 31 17.99 0.75 1.81
C LEU A 31 16.99 1.87 1.53
N VAL A 32 15.68 1.58 1.54
CA VAL A 32 14.63 2.59 1.30
C VAL A 32 14.65 3.68 2.38
N VAL A 33 14.79 3.30 3.66
CA VAL A 33 14.85 4.26 4.77
C VAL A 33 16.05 5.20 4.63
N ILE A 34 17.25 4.64 4.43
CA ILE A 34 18.50 5.40 4.33
C ILE A 34 18.44 6.33 3.11
N VAL A 35 18.06 5.81 1.94
CA VAL A 35 18.00 6.57 0.70
C VAL A 35 16.89 7.62 0.73
N GLY A 36 15.75 7.29 1.32
CA GLY A 36 14.64 8.20 1.53
C GLY A 36 15.00 9.38 2.44
N ILE A 37 15.69 9.11 3.56
CA ILE A 37 16.23 10.16 4.44
C ILE A 37 17.27 10.97 3.69
N TYR A 38 18.27 10.32 3.09
CA TYR A 38 19.38 10.98 2.40
C TYR A 38 18.89 11.95 1.31
N TYR A 39 18.01 11.51 0.40
CA TYR A 39 17.49 12.38 -0.66
C TYR A 39 16.33 13.29 -0.22
N SER A 40 15.82 13.16 1.01
CA SER A 40 14.97 14.19 1.61
C SER A 40 15.78 15.45 1.95
N ILE A 41 17.05 15.29 2.33
CA ILE A 41 17.92 16.39 2.78
C ILE A 41 19.05 16.75 1.79
N HIS A 42 19.44 15.86 0.89
CA HIS A 42 20.48 16.09 -0.13
C HIS A 42 19.91 15.97 -1.55
N SER A 43 20.49 16.72 -2.50
CA SER A 43 20.19 16.55 -3.92
C SER A 43 21.31 15.72 -4.55
N PRO A 44 21.03 14.90 -5.58
CA PRO A 44 22.07 14.18 -6.30
C PRO A 44 23.08 15.13 -6.96
N ASP A 45 24.38 14.94 -6.78
CA ASP A 45 25.40 15.83 -7.39
C ASP A 45 25.80 15.42 -8.81
N ASP A 46 25.34 14.25 -9.27
CA ASP A 46 25.67 13.64 -10.55
C ASP A 46 24.90 14.21 -11.75
N VAL A 47 23.78 14.91 -11.53
CA VAL A 47 22.93 15.46 -12.60
C VAL A 47 22.66 16.95 -12.40
N LYS A 48 22.85 17.74 -13.47
CA LYS A 48 22.50 19.17 -13.46
C LYS A 48 21.01 19.37 -13.14
N LYS A 49 20.71 20.31 -12.23
CA LYS A 49 19.34 20.65 -11.78
C LYS A 49 18.60 19.52 -11.06
N SER A 50 19.30 18.52 -10.53
CA SER A 50 18.73 17.57 -9.57
C SER A 50 18.13 18.30 -8.36
N LYS A 51 17.22 17.63 -7.65
CA LYS A 51 16.57 18.18 -6.46
C LYS A 51 16.33 17.07 -5.44
N LYS A 52 16.29 17.48 -4.17
CA LYS A 52 15.73 16.69 -3.05
C LYS A 52 14.31 16.22 -3.37
N ILE A 53 13.89 15.09 -2.81
CA ILE A 53 12.56 14.48 -3.05
C ILE A 53 11.43 15.51 -2.91
N TRP A 54 11.37 16.19 -1.77
CA TRP A 54 10.29 17.13 -1.45
C TRP A 54 10.39 18.43 -2.25
N LYS A 55 11.61 18.91 -2.53
CA LYS A 55 11.83 20.09 -3.37
C LYS A 55 11.39 19.84 -4.81
N GLN A 56 11.58 18.62 -5.30
CA GLN A 56 11.09 18.19 -6.61
C GLN A 56 9.56 18.17 -6.65
N ALA A 57 8.94 17.61 -5.61
CA ALA A 57 7.49 17.61 -5.43
C ALA A 57 6.88 19.02 -5.44
N ASP A 58 7.55 19.97 -4.79
CA ASP A 58 7.08 21.36 -4.74
C ASP A 58 7.22 22.11 -6.07
N LYS A 59 8.27 21.78 -6.82
CA LYS A 59 8.53 22.37 -8.13
C LYS A 59 7.54 21.87 -9.19
N GLN A 60 7.27 20.57 -9.20
CA GLN A 60 6.43 19.92 -10.21
C GLN A 60 4.94 19.97 -9.81
N LYS A 61 4.34 21.16 -9.94
CA LYS A 61 2.93 21.40 -9.58
C LYS A 61 1.97 20.88 -10.63
N THR A 62 1.33 19.74 -10.37
CA THR A 62 0.30 19.14 -11.22
C THR A 62 -1.03 19.09 -10.47
N PRO A 63 -2.13 18.75 -11.17
CA PRO A 63 -3.36 18.36 -10.50
C PRO A 63 -3.09 17.30 -9.42
N PHE A 64 -2.31 16.27 -9.67
CA PHE A 64 -2.06 15.23 -8.67
C PHE A 64 -1.02 15.58 -7.60
N SER A 65 -0.52 16.83 -7.53
CA SER A 65 0.43 17.22 -6.49
C SER A 65 -0.14 17.04 -5.10
N GLN A 66 0.66 16.41 -4.24
CA GLN A 66 0.35 16.16 -2.84
C GLN A 66 1.03 17.16 -1.90
N ASN A 67 0.53 17.27 -0.67
CA ASN A 67 1.14 18.07 0.38
C ASN A 67 2.38 17.32 0.89
N THR A 68 3.54 17.96 0.85
CA THR A 68 4.81 17.29 1.18
C THR A 68 4.88 16.86 2.64
N THR A 69 4.37 17.67 3.58
CA THR A 69 4.32 17.34 5.01
C THR A 69 3.44 16.13 5.28
N VAL A 70 2.18 16.14 4.80
CA VAL A 70 1.24 15.03 5.01
C VAL A 70 1.75 13.76 4.32
N THR A 71 2.25 13.87 3.10
CA THR A 71 2.85 12.72 2.38
C THR A 71 4.08 12.17 3.12
N GLY A 72 4.90 13.04 3.71
CA GLY A 72 6.04 12.64 4.55
C GLY A 72 5.60 11.87 5.80
N ILE A 73 4.58 12.35 6.51
CA ILE A 73 4.01 11.66 7.67
C ILE A 73 3.46 10.28 7.27
N TYR A 74 2.73 10.21 6.16
CA TYR A 74 2.24 8.93 5.62
C TYR A 74 3.39 7.94 5.40
N TRP A 75 4.49 8.38 4.78
CA TRP A 75 5.65 7.53 4.55
C TRP A 75 6.34 7.07 5.83
N ILE A 76 6.45 7.93 6.84
CA ILE A 76 6.99 7.55 8.16
C ILE A 76 6.12 6.44 8.78
N LEU A 77 4.80 6.65 8.83
CA LEU A 77 3.86 5.65 9.36
C LEU A 77 3.91 4.34 8.58
N LEU A 78 3.99 4.42 7.25
CA LEU A 78 4.11 3.27 6.37
C LEU A 78 5.39 2.48 6.69
N LEU A 79 6.54 3.13 6.75
CA LEU A 79 7.83 2.48 7.03
C LEU A 79 7.89 1.87 8.44
N LEU A 80 7.31 2.54 9.44
CA LEU A 80 7.19 1.99 10.80
C LEU A 80 6.28 0.77 10.84
N SER A 81 5.14 0.80 10.13
CA SER A 81 4.23 -0.35 10.07
C SER A 81 4.90 -1.60 9.50
N GLN A 82 5.84 -1.43 8.56
CA GLN A 82 6.59 -2.54 7.97
C GLN A 82 7.53 -3.25 8.95
N LEU A 83 7.96 -2.60 10.05
CA LEU A 83 8.81 -3.26 11.05
C LEU A 83 8.14 -4.48 11.66
N SER A 84 6.81 -4.43 11.83
CA SER A 84 6.03 -5.59 12.30
C SER A 84 6.15 -6.77 11.33
N TYR A 85 6.09 -6.50 10.02
CA TYR A 85 6.28 -7.50 8.98
C TYR A 85 7.70 -8.08 8.98
N VAL A 86 8.72 -7.23 9.10
CA VAL A 86 10.12 -7.68 9.18
C VAL A 86 10.29 -8.61 10.39
N TRP A 87 9.69 -8.26 11.54
CA TRP A 87 9.74 -9.07 12.75
C TRP A 87 9.08 -10.45 12.58
N HIS A 88 7.99 -10.55 11.80
CA HIS A 88 7.29 -11.82 11.57
C HIS A 88 8.19 -12.91 10.94
N LEU A 89 9.23 -12.56 10.19
CA LEU A 89 10.20 -13.53 9.64
C LEU A 89 11.11 -14.19 10.71
N PHE A 90 11.19 -13.58 11.90
CA PHE A 90 11.97 -14.04 13.04
C PHE A 90 11.08 -14.60 14.16
N SER A 91 9.78 -14.72 13.93
CA SER A 91 8.85 -15.31 14.90
C SER A 91 9.21 -16.77 15.20
N LYS A 92 8.91 -17.22 16.42
CA LYS A 92 8.98 -18.63 16.80
C LYS A 92 7.82 -19.46 16.24
N ASP A 93 6.75 -18.79 15.80
CA ASP A 93 5.57 -19.42 15.22
C ASP A 93 5.78 -19.69 13.72
N ALA A 94 5.79 -20.96 13.34
CA ALA A 94 5.97 -21.41 11.96
C ALA A 94 4.88 -20.90 11.00
N ALA A 95 3.64 -20.72 11.47
CA ALA A 95 2.55 -20.18 10.65
C ALA A 95 2.79 -18.71 10.32
N ILE A 96 3.22 -17.92 11.31
CA ILE A 96 3.57 -16.51 11.12
C ILE A 96 4.75 -16.39 10.14
N VAL A 97 5.79 -17.20 10.34
CA VAL A 97 6.97 -17.19 9.46
C VAL A 97 6.63 -17.58 8.02
N ALA A 98 5.86 -18.67 7.83
CA ALA A 98 5.43 -19.09 6.50
C ALA A 98 4.59 -18.01 5.80
N SER A 99 3.70 -17.36 6.54
CA SER A 99 2.89 -16.25 6.03
C SER A 99 3.75 -15.06 5.60
N ALA A 100 4.75 -14.68 6.39
CA ALA A 100 5.65 -13.57 6.06
C ALA A 100 6.54 -13.91 4.85
N ALA A 101 7.04 -15.14 4.79
CA ALA A 101 7.89 -15.62 3.71
C ALA A 101 7.15 -15.71 2.37
N ASN A 102 5.85 -16.02 2.36
CA ASN A 102 5.03 -16.01 1.14
C ASN A 102 5.03 -14.64 0.43
N VAL A 103 5.22 -13.54 1.15
CA VAL A 103 5.21 -12.19 0.58
C VAL A 103 6.59 -11.53 0.57
N ALA A 104 7.64 -12.23 1.02
CA ALA A 104 9.00 -11.69 1.12
C ALA A 104 9.54 -11.21 -0.23
N THR A 105 9.34 -11.98 -1.30
CA THR A 105 9.77 -11.59 -2.65
C THR A 105 9.08 -10.29 -3.10
N HIS A 106 7.77 -10.17 -2.87
CA HIS A 106 7.01 -8.96 -3.21
C HIS A 106 7.45 -7.75 -2.38
N PHE A 107 7.79 -7.95 -1.10
CA PHE A 107 8.32 -6.91 -0.24
C PHE A 107 9.72 -6.44 -0.66
N ILE A 108 10.61 -7.37 -1.01
CA ILE A 108 11.94 -7.06 -1.55
C ILE A 108 11.80 -6.23 -2.84
N LEU A 109 10.99 -6.71 -3.80
CA LEU A 109 10.75 -6.00 -5.05
C LEU A 109 10.10 -4.62 -4.80
N ASN A 110 9.15 -4.53 -3.88
CA ASN A 110 8.56 -3.25 -3.47
C ASN A 110 9.63 -2.23 -3.09
N ASN A 111 10.57 -2.62 -2.24
CA ASN A 111 11.62 -1.73 -1.75
C ASN A 111 12.59 -1.34 -2.87
N LEU A 112 12.95 -2.29 -3.74
CA LEU A 112 13.80 -2.01 -4.91
C LEU A 112 13.13 -1.06 -5.90
N PHE A 113 11.81 -1.20 -6.13
CA PHE A 113 11.07 -0.27 -6.97
C PHE A 113 10.98 1.13 -6.36
N VAL A 114 10.71 1.23 -5.06
CA VAL A 114 10.71 2.53 -4.35
C VAL A 114 12.09 3.18 -4.42
N PHE A 115 13.15 2.41 -4.20
CA PHE A 115 14.53 2.87 -4.33
C PHE A 115 14.82 3.39 -5.75
N ALA A 116 14.53 2.60 -6.78
CA ALA A 116 14.73 2.99 -8.18
C ALA A 116 13.90 4.25 -8.53
N TRP A 117 12.66 4.33 -8.05
CA TRP A 117 11.82 5.51 -8.24
C TRP A 117 12.44 6.75 -7.60
N ILE A 118 12.94 6.69 -6.36
CA ILE A 118 13.62 7.83 -5.70
C ILE A 118 14.82 8.30 -6.53
N LEU A 119 15.64 7.38 -7.03
CA LEU A 119 16.82 7.73 -7.84
C LEU A 119 16.43 8.45 -9.13
N LEU A 120 15.39 7.98 -9.82
CA LEU A 120 14.92 8.56 -11.08
C LEU A 120 14.21 9.91 -10.85
N TRP A 121 13.34 9.99 -9.84
CA TRP A 121 12.58 11.18 -9.47
C TRP A 121 13.49 12.37 -9.14
N THR A 122 14.48 12.14 -8.28
CA THR A 122 15.45 13.18 -7.85
C THR A 122 16.36 13.67 -8.97
N ARG A 123 16.48 12.89 -10.05
CA ARG A 123 17.26 13.19 -11.26
C ARG A 123 16.43 13.69 -12.44
N ASN A 124 15.14 13.96 -12.25
CA ASN A 124 14.21 14.43 -13.29
C ASN A 124 13.88 13.40 -14.40
N HIS A 125 14.11 12.11 -14.19
CA HIS A 125 13.77 11.06 -15.17
C HIS A 125 12.33 10.57 -14.97
N PHE A 126 11.33 11.42 -15.19
CA PHE A 126 9.93 11.11 -14.83
C PHE A 126 9.31 9.97 -15.63
N TRP A 127 9.62 9.85 -16.93
CA TRP A 127 9.14 8.72 -17.73
C TRP A 127 9.75 7.39 -17.28
N GLY A 128 11.05 7.38 -16.97
CA GLY A 128 11.70 6.21 -16.38
C GLY A 128 11.09 5.87 -15.02
N ALA A 129 10.84 6.88 -14.18
CA ALA A 129 10.18 6.71 -12.89
C ALA A 129 8.75 6.15 -13.04
N GLU A 130 8.03 6.53 -14.10
CA GLU A 130 6.67 6.05 -14.38
C GLU A 130 6.67 4.56 -14.73
N ILE A 131 7.60 4.13 -15.59
CA ILE A 131 7.75 2.72 -15.97
C ILE A 131 8.04 1.87 -14.71
N ILE A 132 8.90 2.37 -13.81
CA ILE A 132 9.17 1.72 -12.53
C ILE A 132 7.91 1.64 -11.65
N ILE A 133 7.10 2.71 -11.57
CA ILE A 133 5.84 2.70 -10.82
C ILE A 133 4.82 1.72 -11.43
N ILE A 134 4.73 1.61 -12.75
CA ILE A 134 3.85 0.64 -13.42
C ILE A 134 4.27 -0.79 -13.05
N ALA A 135 5.56 -1.10 -13.11
CA ALA A 135 6.08 -2.40 -12.67
C ALA A 135 5.83 -2.64 -11.17
N HIS A 136 5.98 -1.61 -10.35
CA HIS A 136 5.67 -1.64 -8.93
C HIS A 136 4.19 -1.93 -8.68
N LEU A 137 3.28 -1.35 -9.47
CA LEU A 137 1.85 -1.57 -9.36
C LEU A 137 1.49 -3.03 -9.65
N PHE A 138 2.07 -3.63 -10.70
CA PHE A 138 1.84 -5.05 -10.97
C PHE A 138 2.35 -5.95 -9.84
N ASN A 139 3.51 -5.64 -9.25
CA ASN A 139 4.00 -6.37 -8.08
C ASN A 139 3.04 -6.23 -6.88
N GLN A 140 2.51 -5.03 -6.62
CA GLN A 140 1.55 -4.81 -5.54
C GLN A 140 0.22 -5.49 -5.79
N LEU A 141 -0.31 -5.43 -7.01
CA LEU A 141 -1.53 -6.13 -7.37
C LEU A 141 -1.34 -7.65 -7.24
N ALA A 142 -0.23 -8.21 -7.74
CA ALA A 142 0.07 -9.62 -7.58
C ALA A 142 0.09 -10.03 -6.11
N ALA A 143 0.78 -9.27 -5.25
CA ALA A 143 0.83 -9.52 -3.82
C ALA A 143 -0.56 -9.42 -3.17
N TYR A 144 -1.29 -8.35 -3.48
CA TYR A 144 -2.60 -8.04 -2.92
C TYR A 144 -3.66 -9.11 -3.26
N TRP A 145 -3.66 -9.61 -4.49
CA TRP A 145 -4.64 -10.59 -4.95
C TRP A 145 -4.24 -12.03 -4.59
N ARG A 146 -2.94 -12.36 -4.57
CA ARG A 146 -2.46 -13.72 -4.26
C ARG A 146 -2.44 -14.03 -2.77
N HIS A 147 -2.19 -13.03 -1.93
CA HIS A 147 -2.00 -13.22 -0.49
C HIS A 147 -3.13 -12.62 0.33
N HIS A 148 -4.34 -13.07 0.05
CA HIS A 148 -5.54 -12.60 0.74
C HIS A 148 -5.50 -12.93 2.23
N GLY A 149 -5.72 -11.93 3.09
CA GLY A 149 -5.79 -12.11 4.55
C GLY A 149 -4.44 -12.08 5.30
N LEU A 150 -3.32 -11.90 4.61
CA LEU A 150 -2.03 -11.62 5.24
C LEU A 150 -1.99 -10.16 5.73
N PRO A 151 -1.18 -9.84 6.78
CA PRO A 151 -1.13 -8.50 7.35
C PRO A 151 -1.00 -7.46 6.25
N ALA A 152 -1.94 -6.50 6.26
CA ALA A 152 -2.32 -5.69 5.11
C ALA A 152 -1.10 -5.14 4.38
N PHE A 153 -1.00 -5.44 3.08
CA PHE A 153 0.01 -4.87 2.21
C PHE A 153 -0.39 -3.42 1.90
N VAL A 154 0.05 -2.54 2.79
CA VAL A 154 -0.29 -1.11 2.87
C VAL A 154 0.25 -0.29 1.68
N HIS A 155 0.99 -0.91 0.77
CA HIS A 155 1.76 -0.23 -0.28
C HIS A 155 0.95 0.11 -1.53
N LEU A 156 -0.15 -0.59 -1.79
CA LEU A 156 -0.96 -0.40 -3.01
C LEU A 156 -1.49 1.04 -3.12
N ALA A 157 -1.94 1.63 -2.01
CA ALA A 157 -2.47 3.00 -2.00
C ALA A 157 -1.43 4.03 -2.46
N TRP A 158 -0.19 3.89 -1.98
CA TRP A 158 0.91 4.75 -2.42
C TRP A 158 1.17 4.57 -3.91
N THR A 159 1.35 3.33 -4.38
CA THR A 159 1.74 3.07 -5.77
C THR A 159 0.70 3.58 -6.76
N VAL A 160 -0.60 3.42 -6.47
CA VAL A 160 -1.68 3.99 -7.29
C VAL A 160 -1.62 5.51 -7.30
N THR A 161 -1.40 6.14 -6.15
CA THR A 161 -1.31 7.60 -6.06
C THR A 161 -0.08 8.15 -6.77
N ALA A 162 1.06 7.47 -6.62
CA ALA A 162 2.32 7.80 -7.26
C ALA A 162 2.23 7.67 -8.78
N LEU A 163 1.48 6.69 -9.31
CA LEU A 163 1.25 6.53 -10.74
C LEU A 163 0.60 7.79 -11.33
N PHE A 164 -0.53 8.23 -10.78
CA PHE A 164 -1.19 9.43 -11.27
C PHE A 164 -0.34 10.69 -11.04
N TRP A 165 0.37 10.76 -9.92
CA TRP A 165 1.20 11.92 -9.62
C TRP A 165 2.40 12.04 -10.56
N ASN A 166 3.22 11.00 -10.66
CA ASN A 166 4.41 11.00 -11.51
C ASN A 166 4.02 11.04 -13.00
N GLY A 167 2.97 10.33 -13.43
CA GLY A 167 2.48 10.39 -14.80
C GLY A 167 2.03 11.78 -15.21
N ALA A 168 1.37 12.52 -14.32
CA ALA A 168 1.01 13.92 -14.56
C ALA A 168 2.23 14.84 -14.68
N VAL A 169 3.32 14.54 -13.96
CA VAL A 169 4.60 15.26 -14.08
C VAL A 169 5.29 14.91 -15.40
N ALA A 170 5.36 13.63 -15.76
CA ALA A 170 5.99 13.16 -17.00
C ALA A 170 5.33 13.75 -18.26
N THR A 171 4.01 13.94 -18.22
CA THR A 171 3.21 14.52 -19.30
C THR A 171 3.08 16.05 -19.23
N HIS A 172 3.71 16.71 -18.25
CA HIS A 172 3.64 18.17 -18.06
C HIS A 172 2.20 18.69 -17.96
N SER A 173 1.34 17.96 -17.25
CA SER A 173 -0.08 18.27 -17.08
C SER A 173 -0.28 19.47 -16.16
N HIS A 174 -0.27 20.68 -16.74
CA HIS A 174 -0.44 21.96 -16.03
C HIS A 174 -1.60 22.82 -16.56
N ASN A 175 -2.20 22.41 -17.69
CA ASN A 175 -3.24 23.15 -18.40
C ASN A 175 -4.66 22.75 -17.97
N LEU A 176 -5.67 23.43 -18.53
CA LEU A 176 -7.08 23.18 -18.23
C LEU A 176 -7.53 21.76 -18.63
N PRO A 177 -7.21 21.23 -19.84
CA PRO A 177 -7.55 19.86 -20.20
C PRO A 177 -6.98 18.82 -19.23
N GLY A 178 -5.72 18.99 -18.82
CA GLY A 178 -5.07 18.11 -17.84
C GLY A 178 -5.78 18.09 -16.49
N ARG A 179 -6.39 19.20 -16.08
CA ARG A 179 -7.22 19.29 -14.87
C ARG A 179 -8.58 18.59 -15.02
N ILE A 180 -9.21 18.68 -16.19
CA ILE A 180 -10.46 17.95 -16.46
C ILE A 180 -10.22 16.44 -16.37
N VAL A 181 -9.16 15.96 -17.04
CA VAL A 181 -8.75 14.56 -16.99
C VAL A 181 -8.40 14.13 -15.55
N ALA A 182 -7.68 14.99 -14.81
CA ALA A 182 -7.35 14.69 -13.41
C ALA A 182 -8.60 14.55 -12.52
N ASN A 183 -9.62 15.38 -12.70
CA ASN A 183 -10.88 15.26 -11.96
C ASN A 183 -11.55 13.91 -12.21
N ILE A 184 -11.59 13.44 -13.47
CA ILE A 184 -12.15 12.12 -13.81
C ILE A 184 -11.37 11.02 -13.12
N PHE A 185 -10.04 11.05 -13.22
CA PHE A 185 -9.18 10.03 -12.62
C PHE A 185 -9.19 10.01 -11.09
N ILE A 186 -9.40 11.15 -10.43
CA ILE A 186 -9.59 11.21 -8.98
C ILE A 186 -10.83 10.42 -8.56
N TRP A 187 -11.94 10.53 -9.32
CA TRP A 187 -13.14 9.73 -9.07
C TRP A 187 -12.98 8.26 -9.43
N VAL A 188 -12.23 7.94 -10.49
CA VAL A 188 -11.87 6.55 -10.81
C VAL A 188 -11.06 5.92 -9.68
N LEU A 189 -10.08 6.65 -9.12
CA LEU A 189 -9.31 6.22 -7.95
C LEU A 189 -10.24 5.96 -6.76
N ALA A 190 -11.21 6.85 -6.51
CA ALA A 190 -12.19 6.68 -5.45
C ALA A 190 -13.03 5.40 -5.65
N ALA A 191 -13.56 5.18 -6.85
CA ALA A 191 -14.38 4.01 -7.16
C ALA A 191 -13.58 2.71 -7.02
N VAL A 192 -12.36 2.66 -7.58
CA VAL A 192 -11.48 1.49 -7.47
C VAL A 192 -11.08 1.25 -6.02
N GLY A 193 -10.70 2.30 -5.28
CA GLY A 193 -10.33 2.17 -3.88
C GLY A 193 -11.50 1.69 -3.02
N LEU A 194 -12.70 2.29 -3.18
CA LEU A 194 -13.90 1.90 -2.43
C LEU A 194 -14.34 0.47 -2.75
N PHE A 195 -14.22 0.03 -4.01
CA PHE A 195 -14.46 -1.37 -4.37
C PHE A 195 -13.60 -2.33 -3.54
N HIS A 196 -12.31 -2.01 -3.34
CA HIS A 196 -11.42 -2.82 -2.52
C HIS A 196 -11.73 -2.71 -1.02
N VAL A 197 -11.96 -1.50 -0.52
CA VAL A 197 -12.28 -1.26 0.89
C VAL A 197 -13.57 -1.98 1.29
N VAL A 198 -14.65 -1.81 0.53
CA VAL A 198 -15.96 -2.42 0.82
C VAL A 198 -15.99 -3.89 0.41
N GLY A 199 -15.58 -4.23 -0.80
CA GLY A 199 -15.67 -5.59 -1.34
C GLY A 199 -14.75 -6.57 -0.61
N ARG A 200 -13.57 -6.12 -0.14
CA ARG A 200 -12.63 -6.96 0.61
C ARG A 200 -12.55 -6.66 2.10
N GLN A 201 -13.37 -5.74 2.60
CA GLN A 201 -13.34 -5.30 3.99
C GLN A 201 -11.93 -4.82 4.42
N ASP A 202 -11.19 -4.21 3.49
CA ASP A 202 -9.82 -3.74 3.71
C ASP A 202 -9.80 -2.29 4.20
N TYR A 203 -10.10 -2.13 5.49
CA TYR A 203 -10.12 -0.81 6.13
C TYR A 203 -8.73 -0.15 6.19
N ILE A 204 -7.63 -0.93 6.17
CA ILE A 204 -6.27 -0.40 6.20
C ILE A 204 -5.95 0.30 4.88
N LEU A 205 -6.27 -0.34 3.75
CA LEU A 205 -6.14 0.29 2.44
C LEU A 205 -6.94 1.59 2.36
N GLY A 206 -8.15 1.61 2.93
CA GLY A 206 -8.98 2.82 2.98
C GLY A 206 -8.40 3.92 3.87
N TYR A 207 -7.78 3.60 5.01
CA TYR A 207 -7.06 4.60 5.82
C TYR A 207 -5.88 5.21 5.05
N CYS A 208 -5.17 4.41 4.25
CA CYS A 208 -4.08 4.90 3.42
C CYS A 208 -4.56 5.81 2.29
N PHE A 209 -5.63 5.43 1.59
CA PHE A 209 -6.23 6.30 0.59
C PHE A 209 -6.79 7.57 1.20
N SER A 210 -7.41 7.49 2.38
CA SER A 210 -7.84 8.67 3.15
C SER A 210 -6.66 9.63 3.39
N PHE A 211 -5.53 9.14 3.92
CA PHE A 211 -4.36 9.98 4.18
C PHE A 211 -3.79 10.63 2.91
N LEU A 212 -3.69 9.87 1.81
CA LEU A 212 -3.13 10.35 0.54
C LEU A 212 -4.09 11.32 -0.19
N THR A 213 -5.40 11.12 -0.08
CA THR A 213 -6.41 12.02 -0.64
C THR A 213 -6.56 13.30 0.18
N LEU A 214 -6.38 13.25 1.50
CA LEU A 214 -6.21 14.44 2.35
C LEU A 214 -4.98 15.25 1.92
N SER A 215 -3.85 14.57 1.69
CA SER A 215 -2.63 15.20 1.20
C SER A 215 -2.84 15.91 -0.14
N LEU A 216 -3.56 15.28 -1.07
CA LEU A 216 -3.96 15.88 -2.35
C LEU A 216 -4.88 17.09 -2.13
N ALA A 217 -5.91 16.97 -1.29
CA ALA A 217 -6.88 18.03 -1.03
C ALA A 217 -6.21 19.30 -0.51
N LEU A 218 -5.36 19.17 0.51
CA LEU A 218 -4.63 20.28 1.13
C LEU A 218 -3.71 20.97 0.14
N ARG A 219 -3.01 20.22 -0.72
CA ARG A 219 -2.12 20.81 -1.72
C ARG A 219 -2.90 21.53 -2.81
N GLN A 220 -3.99 20.96 -3.30
CA GLN A 220 -4.78 21.59 -4.36
C GLN A 220 -5.51 22.83 -3.86
N PHE A 221 -5.99 22.81 -2.61
CA PHE A 221 -6.53 23.99 -1.95
C PHE A 221 -5.48 25.12 -1.92
N ALA A 222 -4.24 24.82 -1.52
CA ALA A 222 -3.16 25.81 -1.47
C ALA A 222 -2.69 26.30 -2.86
N VAL A 223 -2.79 25.48 -3.92
CA VAL A 223 -2.30 25.82 -5.26
C VAL A 223 -3.33 26.58 -6.10
N LYS A 224 -4.60 26.12 -6.11
CA LYS A 224 -5.68 26.78 -6.85
C LYS A 224 -7.01 26.59 -6.10
N ILE A 225 -7.37 27.58 -5.29
CA ILE A 225 -8.63 27.63 -4.52
C ILE A 225 -9.86 27.58 -5.47
N ILE A 226 -9.78 28.20 -6.65
CA ILE A 226 -10.86 28.17 -7.66
C ILE A 226 -10.67 26.95 -8.58
N ALA A 227 -10.69 25.75 -8.02
CA ALA A 227 -10.69 24.50 -8.79
C ALA A 227 -11.50 23.43 -8.02
N LEU A 228 -12.39 22.70 -8.70
CA LEU A 228 -13.21 21.63 -8.09
C LEU A 228 -12.39 20.51 -7.44
N GLN A 229 -11.12 20.41 -7.79
CA GLN A 229 -10.26 19.29 -7.46
C GLN A 229 -10.02 19.11 -5.96
N TRP A 230 -9.85 20.21 -5.21
CA TRP A 230 -9.67 20.12 -3.76
C TRP A 230 -10.96 19.68 -3.07
N ILE A 231 -12.13 20.13 -3.57
CA ILE A 231 -13.45 19.70 -3.08
C ILE A 231 -13.61 18.20 -3.27
N PHE A 232 -13.35 17.70 -4.48
CA PHE A 232 -13.44 16.27 -4.79
C PHE A 232 -12.50 15.46 -3.91
N ALA A 233 -11.25 15.92 -3.73
CA ALA A 233 -10.29 15.25 -2.87
C ALA A 233 -10.72 15.20 -1.39
N PHE A 234 -11.33 16.26 -0.83
CA PHE A 234 -11.89 16.23 0.52
C PHE A 234 -13.09 15.30 0.66
N VAL A 235 -13.99 15.29 -0.31
CA VAL A 235 -15.15 14.38 -0.31
C VAL A 235 -14.67 12.93 -0.33
N ILE A 236 -13.70 12.61 -1.21
CA ILE A 236 -13.15 11.25 -1.32
C ILE A 236 -12.36 10.87 -0.06
N PHE A 237 -11.60 11.79 0.53
CA PHE A 237 -10.97 11.61 1.84
C PHE A 237 -11.99 11.21 2.91
N GLY A 238 -13.11 11.94 2.99
CA GLY A 238 -14.19 11.67 3.93
C GLY A 238 -14.83 10.30 3.69
N LEU A 239 -15.11 9.95 2.42
CA LEU A 239 -15.66 8.64 2.06
C LEU A 239 -14.74 7.49 2.48
N PHE A 240 -13.45 7.58 2.19
CA PHE A 240 -12.48 6.57 2.63
C PHE A 240 -12.39 6.49 4.15
N LEU A 241 -12.33 7.64 4.85
CA LEU A 241 -12.20 7.67 6.30
C LEU A 241 -13.41 7.04 6.99
N VAL A 242 -14.63 7.46 6.61
CA VAL A 242 -15.87 6.99 7.21
C VAL A 242 -16.07 5.50 6.91
N THR A 243 -15.83 5.07 5.67
CA THR A 243 -15.97 3.66 5.29
C THR A 243 -14.95 2.79 6.03
N SER A 244 -13.70 3.24 6.14
CA SER A 244 -12.68 2.52 6.92
C SER A 244 -13.01 2.46 8.40
N LEU A 245 -13.49 3.55 9.01
CA LEU A 245 -13.93 3.57 10.41
C LEU A 245 -15.11 2.64 10.64
N TYR A 246 -16.06 2.60 9.72
CA TYR A 246 -17.19 1.69 9.76
C TYR A 246 -16.73 0.23 9.78
N ILE A 247 -15.91 -0.17 8.80
CA ILE A 247 -15.43 -1.55 8.64
C ILE A 247 -14.49 -1.97 9.78
N SER A 248 -13.59 -1.07 10.21
CA SER A 248 -12.69 -1.36 11.34
C SER A 248 -13.48 -1.53 12.64
N SER A 249 -14.52 -0.71 12.86
CA SER A 249 -15.39 -0.82 14.03
C SER A 249 -16.21 -2.11 14.02
N THR A 250 -16.84 -2.48 12.90
CA THR A 250 -17.61 -3.74 12.81
C THR A 250 -16.72 -4.94 13.07
N LYS A 251 -15.50 -4.96 12.52
CA LYS A 251 -14.51 -6.00 12.77
C LYS A 251 -14.08 -6.06 14.23
N TYR A 252 -13.83 -4.91 14.87
CA TYR A 252 -13.47 -4.83 16.29
C TYR A 252 -14.56 -5.41 17.19
N TYR A 253 -15.84 -5.16 16.87
CA TYR A 253 -16.98 -5.69 17.63
C TYR A 253 -17.43 -7.11 17.20
N GLY A 254 -16.68 -7.80 16.34
CA GLY A 254 -17.03 -9.16 15.87
C GLY A 254 -18.35 -9.22 15.10
N ARG A 255 -18.67 -8.15 14.37
CA ARG A 255 -19.89 -8.02 13.55
C ARG A 255 -19.53 -8.05 12.07
N ASP A 256 -20.45 -8.53 11.24
CA ASP A 256 -20.35 -8.40 9.80
C ASP A 256 -20.67 -6.95 9.35
N SER A 257 -20.54 -6.69 8.05
CA SER A 257 -20.84 -5.39 7.45
C SER A 257 -22.34 -5.01 7.48
N LEU A 258 -23.21 -5.86 8.03
CA LEU A 258 -24.62 -5.61 8.26
C LEU A 258 -24.95 -5.57 9.76
N PHE A 259 -23.93 -5.40 10.62
CA PHE A 259 -24.01 -5.40 12.08
C PHE A 259 -24.55 -6.70 12.72
N ARG A 260 -24.62 -7.80 11.96
CA ARG A 260 -24.98 -9.10 12.51
C ARG A 260 -23.77 -9.68 13.23
N ARG A 261 -23.99 -10.30 14.39
CA ARG A 261 -22.93 -10.97 15.12
C ARG A 261 -22.39 -12.11 14.26
N ILE A 262 -21.08 -12.15 14.03
CA ILE A 262 -20.46 -13.31 13.39
C ILE A 262 -20.49 -14.44 14.42
N ALA A 263 -21.45 -15.35 14.29
CA ALA A 263 -21.42 -16.59 15.04
C ALA A 263 -20.22 -17.40 14.55
N HIS A 264 -19.17 -17.50 15.38
CA HIS A 264 -18.23 -18.59 15.22
C HIS A 264 -19.03 -19.87 15.45
N PRO A 265 -18.98 -20.88 14.56
CA PRO A 265 -19.48 -22.19 14.93
C PRO A 265 -18.71 -22.58 16.18
N GLU A 266 -19.45 -22.78 17.27
CA GLU A 266 -18.87 -23.32 18.47
C GLU A 266 -18.16 -24.63 18.12
N ALA A 267 -17.04 -24.90 18.79
CA ALA A 267 -16.37 -26.19 18.74
C ALA A 267 -17.21 -27.30 19.43
N SER A 268 -18.54 -27.25 19.34
CA SER A 268 -19.50 -28.14 19.98
C SER A 268 -19.87 -29.37 19.13
N ASP A 269 -19.32 -29.51 17.91
CA ASP A 269 -19.58 -30.67 17.05
C ASP A 269 -18.35 -31.58 16.86
N ARG A 270 -17.43 -31.59 17.84
CA ARG A 270 -16.40 -32.64 17.96
C ARG A 270 -16.94 -33.96 18.52
N GLU A 271 -18.15 -33.96 19.07
CA GLU A 271 -18.79 -35.16 19.65
C GLU A 271 -19.48 -36.05 18.60
N ARG A 272 -19.49 -35.67 17.32
CA ARG A 272 -20.06 -36.46 16.21
C ARG A 272 -19.00 -37.04 15.27
N GLN A 273 -17.87 -37.52 15.80
CA GLN A 273 -17.06 -38.46 15.04
C GLN A 273 -17.60 -39.87 15.30
N PRO A 274 -18.05 -40.62 14.27
CA PRO A 274 -18.36 -42.03 14.45
C PRO A 274 -17.07 -42.74 14.86
N LEU A 275 -17.09 -43.38 16.03
CA LEU A 275 -16.05 -44.27 16.50
C LEU A 275 -15.87 -45.36 15.44
N LEU A 276 -14.82 -45.24 14.63
CA LEU A 276 -14.30 -46.38 13.88
C LEU A 276 -13.72 -47.31 14.93
N ASN A 277 -14.55 -48.26 15.36
CA ASN A 277 -14.11 -49.39 16.16
C ASN A 277 -12.94 -50.06 15.42
N GLU A 278 -11.83 -50.19 16.11
CA GLU A 278 -10.78 -51.15 15.77
C GLU A 278 -11.42 -52.55 15.84
N GLU A 279 -11.54 -53.22 14.69
CA GLU A 279 -11.71 -54.68 14.67
C GLU A 279 -10.34 -55.33 14.55
N ALA A 280 -10.14 -56.31 15.43
CA ALA A 280 -8.93 -57.06 15.72
C ALA A 280 -8.47 -58.00 14.59
#